data_AF-A0A816D274-F1
#
_entry.id   AF-A0A816D274-F1
#
_cell.length_a   1.000
_cell.length_b   1.000
_cell.length_c   1.000
_cell.angle_alpha   90.00
_cell.angle_beta   90.00
_cell.angle_gamma   90.00
#
_symmetry.space_group_name_H-M   'P 1'
#
loop_
_entity.id
_entity.type
_entity.pdbx_description
1 polymer ?
#
loop_
_entity_poly.entity_id
_entity_poly.type
_entity_poly.pdbx_seq_one_letter_code
_entity_poly.pdbx_strand_id
1 'polypeptide(L)'
;MPIKDFCAFACHSLGPMKGKSGNNNSRVIQQTARSDQMATDLEYQTSTTTPEIDEHLYSRQLYVMGKEAMYELRNADILISGMHGLGVEIAKNLILSGVKSVIVHDCNNVDYKDLSSQYYFSESDIGQNRAEVAKEKLSELNNNVNMTYSSSDIDEDFLQKHKVNVFVLTDGDINNQVKIGDYCHEHGIKFVNANTKGLFG
;
A
#
# COMPACT_ATOMS: atom_id res chain seq x y z
N MET A 1 22.54 10.14 -34.77
CA MET A 1 21.54 10.04 -35.85
C MET A 1 20.18 10.39 -35.24
N PRO A 2 19.67 11.61 -35.41
CA PRO A 2 18.44 12.07 -34.77
C PRO A 2 17.32 12.37 -35.77
N ILE A 3 16.09 11.93 -35.46
CA ILE A 3 14.81 12.28 -36.11
C ILE A 3 13.79 12.26 -34.92
N LYS A 4 13.28 13.37 -34.34
CA LYS A 4 12.35 14.42 -34.86
C LYS A 4 11.07 13.77 -35.47
N ASP A 5 9.85 13.90 -34.97
CA ASP A 5 9.11 15.13 -34.70
C ASP A 5 7.66 14.82 -34.21
N PHE A 6 7.16 15.68 -33.32
CA PHE A 6 5.83 16.35 -33.31
C PHE A 6 4.50 15.59 -33.16
N CYS A 7 3.69 16.04 -32.17
CA CYS A 7 2.57 17.01 -32.33
C CYS A 7 1.91 17.21 -30.94
N ALA A 8 2.08 18.32 -30.21
CA ALA A 8 1.37 19.59 -30.32
C ALA A 8 -0.18 19.49 -30.22
N PHE A 9 -0.75 19.91 -29.09
CA PHE A 9 -2.01 20.65 -29.06
C PHE A 9 -1.99 21.70 -27.96
N ALA A 10 -2.19 22.96 -28.35
CA ALA A 10 -2.28 24.14 -27.51
C ALA A 10 -3.56 24.90 -27.86
N CYS A 11 -4.28 25.42 -26.86
CA CYS A 11 -5.00 26.72 -26.78
C CYS A 11 -6.05 26.66 -25.66
N HIS A 12 -5.92 27.44 -24.57
CA HIS A 12 -6.55 28.77 -24.32
C HIS A 12 -8.10 28.70 -24.20
N SER A 13 -8.79 29.23 -23.18
CA SER A 13 -8.70 30.58 -22.58
C SER A 13 -9.57 30.75 -21.30
N LEU A 14 -9.12 31.60 -20.36
CA LEU A 14 -9.80 32.65 -19.54
C LEU A 14 -11.34 32.54 -19.33
N GLY A 15 -11.96 32.56 -18.14
CA GLY A 15 -11.95 33.54 -17.04
C GLY A 15 -13.41 33.70 -16.49
N PRO A 16 -13.66 34.28 -15.29
CA PRO A 16 -14.88 34.05 -14.46
C PRO A 16 -15.92 35.20 -14.48
N MET A 17 -17.15 35.01 -13.94
CA MET A 17 -17.93 36.05 -13.19
C MET A 17 -19.31 35.59 -12.63
N LYS A 18 -19.74 36.32 -11.59
CA LYS A 18 -20.84 36.15 -10.60
C LYS A 18 -22.27 36.43 -11.13
N GLY A 19 -23.29 35.95 -10.38
CA GLY A 19 -24.67 36.49 -10.41
C GLY A 19 -25.48 36.15 -9.15
N LYS A 20 -25.96 37.19 -8.43
CA LYS A 20 -26.82 37.14 -7.22
C LYS A 20 -28.31 37.19 -7.60
N SER A 21 -29.17 36.84 -6.62
CA SER A 21 -30.38 37.57 -6.20
C SER A 21 -31.72 36.86 -6.41
N GLY A 22 -32.58 36.90 -5.38
CA GLY A 22 -34.04 36.88 -5.55
C GLY A 22 -34.81 36.13 -4.47
N ASN A 23 -35.43 36.87 -3.56
CA ASN A 23 -36.18 36.45 -2.36
C ASN A 23 -37.72 36.43 -2.60
N ASN A 24 -38.45 35.98 -1.57
CA ASN A 24 -39.87 36.24 -1.18
C ASN A 24 -40.86 35.10 -1.54
N ASN A 25 -41.84 34.71 -0.72
CA ASN A 25 -42.47 35.37 0.43
C ASN A 25 -43.41 34.43 1.25
N SER A 26 -43.57 34.72 2.55
CA SER A 26 -44.83 34.74 3.37
C SER A 26 -45.61 33.42 3.67
N ARG A 27 -46.29 33.18 4.82
CA ARG A 27 -46.52 33.84 6.14
C ARG A 27 -47.41 32.90 7.02
N VAL A 28 -47.21 32.92 8.35
CA VAL A 28 -48.23 32.90 9.47
C VAL A 28 -48.86 31.52 9.83
N ILE A 29 -48.93 30.99 11.08
CA ILE A 29 -49.55 31.42 12.38
C ILE A 29 -48.88 30.70 13.59
N GLN A 30 -48.97 31.36 14.77
CA GLN A 30 -48.79 30.99 16.21
C GLN A 30 -49.07 29.51 16.61
N GLN A 31 -48.56 28.92 17.71
CA GLN A 31 -48.79 29.32 19.12
C GLN A 31 -48.05 28.36 20.12
N THR A 32 -47.52 28.93 21.22
CA THR A 32 -47.36 28.38 22.60
C THR A 32 -46.85 26.95 22.88
N ALA A 33 -45.76 26.82 23.65
CA ALA A 33 -45.73 26.24 25.01
C ALA A 33 -44.28 26.16 25.55
N ARG A 34 -44.06 26.70 26.75
CA ARG A 34 -42.87 26.45 27.58
C ARG A 34 -43.07 25.10 28.29
N SER A 35 -42.08 24.22 28.20
CA SER A 35 -41.82 23.19 29.21
C SER A 35 -40.34 22.82 29.14
N ASP A 36 -39.72 22.84 30.31
CA ASP A 36 -38.31 22.65 30.59
C ASP A 36 -37.71 21.40 29.92
N GLN A 37 -36.56 21.56 29.25
CA GLN A 37 -35.73 20.44 28.85
C GLN A 37 -34.37 20.56 29.54
N MET A 38 -34.16 19.66 30.50
CA MET A 38 -32.84 19.28 31.00
C MET A 38 -32.04 18.72 29.82
N ALA A 39 -31.13 19.51 29.29
CA ALA A 39 -30.11 19.02 28.38
C ALA A 39 -29.06 18.27 29.22
N THR A 40 -29.18 16.95 29.27
CA THR A 40 -28.05 16.09 29.63
C THR A 40 -27.15 15.99 28.42
N ASP A 41 -25.94 16.51 28.55
CA ASP A 41 -24.87 16.43 27.56
C ASP A 41 -24.61 14.96 27.19
N LEU A 42 -25.11 14.56 26.02
CA LEU A 42 -24.71 13.34 25.35
C LEU A 42 -23.32 13.58 24.78
N GLU A 43 -22.29 13.13 25.51
CA GLU A 43 -20.94 12.97 24.97
C GLU A 43 -21.02 12.06 23.74
N TYR A 44 -20.98 12.67 22.56
CA TYR A 44 -20.83 12.00 21.29
C TYR A 44 -19.39 11.48 21.21
N GLN A 45 -19.17 10.28 21.77
CA GLN A 45 -17.95 9.54 21.55
C GLN A 45 -17.82 9.29 20.06
N THR A 46 -16.91 10.03 19.42
CA THR A 46 -16.45 9.72 18.07
C THR A 46 -15.69 8.41 18.19
N SER A 47 -16.39 7.30 18.03
CA SER A 47 -15.81 5.96 17.92
C SER A 47 -14.97 5.94 16.64
N THR A 48 -13.74 6.41 16.74
CA THR A 48 -12.67 5.97 15.85
C THR A 48 -12.42 4.52 16.23
N THR A 49 -13.12 3.61 15.57
CA THR A 49 -12.93 2.17 15.74
C THR A 49 -11.53 1.83 15.24
N THR A 50 -10.53 2.00 16.10
CA THR A 50 -9.19 1.47 15.85
C THR A 50 -9.33 -0.03 15.67
N PRO A 51 -8.80 -0.62 14.58
CA PRO A 51 -8.87 -2.06 14.39
C PRO A 51 -8.29 -2.74 15.63
N GLU A 52 -9.12 -3.56 16.29
CA GLU A 52 -8.76 -4.21 17.54
C GLU A 52 -7.57 -5.14 17.29
N ILE A 53 -6.48 -4.94 18.02
CA ILE A 53 -5.32 -5.82 17.96
C ILE A 53 -5.71 -7.09 18.69
N ASP A 54 -5.65 -8.24 18.00
CA ASP A 54 -5.81 -9.54 18.65
C ASP A 54 -4.62 -9.76 19.60
N GLU A 55 -4.83 -9.40 20.88
CA GLU A 55 -3.81 -9.50 21.92
C GLU A 55 -3.41 -10.95 22.19
N HIS A 56 -4.26 -11.95 21.87
CA HIS A 56 -3.93 -13.35 22.04
C HIS A 56 -2.93 -13.82 20.97
N LEU A 57 -3.19 -13.49 19.70
CA LEU A 57 -2.30 -13.82 18.58
C LEU A 57 -0.96 -13.06 18.65
N TYR A 58 -1.00 -11.77 18.98
CA TYR A 58 0.16 -10.87 18.91
C TYR A 58 0.80 -10.56 20.26
N SER A 59 0.42 -11.26 21.34
CA SER A 59 0.93 -11.04 22.71
C SER A 59 2.45 -10.85 22.77
N ARG A 60 3.22 -11.75 22.15
CA ARG A 60 4.69 -11.69 22.15
C ARG A 60 5.25 -10.52 21.35
N GLN A 61 4.64 -10.18 20.21
CA GLN A 61 5.06 -9.03 19.39
C GLN A 61 4.73 -7.71 20.11
N LEU A 62 3.60 -7.66 20.81
CA LEU A 62 3.15 -6.50 21.56
C LEU A 62 4.13 -6.06 22.65
N TYR A 63 4.73 -7.02 23.37
CA TYR A 63 5.74 -6.71 24.39
C TYR A 63 7.06 -6.16 23.83
N VAL A 64 7.35 -6.40 22.55
CA VAL A 64 8.59 -5.95 21.90
C VAL A 64 8.40 -4.60 21.23
N MET A 65 7.30 -4.42 20.48
CA MET A 65 7.08 -3.23 19.65
C MET A 65 6.24 -2.15 20.35
N GLY A 66 5.35 -2.53 21.28
CA GLY A 66 4.35 -1.65 21.86
C GLY A 66 3.10 -1.48 20.99
N LYS A 67 2.02 -0.97 21.60
CA LYS A 67 0.70 -0.81 20.97
C LYS A 67 0.75 0.11 19.74
N GLU A 68 1.39 1.27 19.86
CA GLU A 68 1.47 2.28 18.80
C GLU A 68 2.13 1.74 17.52
N ALA A 69 3.28 1.08 17.65
CA ALA A 69 3.98 0.51 16.50
C ALA A 69 3.17 -0.60 15.81
N MET A 70 2.42 -1.40 16.58
CA MET A 70 1.51 -2.40 16.01
C MET A 70 0.35 -1.74 15.23
N TYR A 71 -0.16 -0.60 15.69
CA TYR A 71 -1.19 0.15 14.94
C TYR A 71 -0.66 0.68 13.61
N GLU A 72 0.54 1.27 13.60
CA GLU A 72 1.18 1.73 12.36
C GLU A 72 1.42 0.56 11.39
N LEU A 73 1.91 -0.57 11.91
CA LEU A 73 2.15 -1.77 11.12
C LEU A 73 0.86 -2.28 10.46
N ARG A 74 -0.24 -2.36 11.22
CA ARG A 74 -1.56 -2.80 10.72
C ARG A 74 -2.21 -1.84 9.74
N ASN A 75 -1.66 -0.63 9.58
CA ASN A 75 -2.10 0.35 8.59
C ASN A 75 -1.14 0.45 7.38
N ALA A 76 -0.02 -0.27 7.40
CA ALA A 76 0.99 -0.21 6.35
C ALA A 76 0.59 -1.04 5.11
N ASP A 77 0.48 -0.37 3.97
CA ASP A 77 0.41 -0.98 2.64
C ASP A 77 1.82 -1.07 2.04
N ILE A 78 2.28 -2.28 1.71
CA ILE A 78 3.67 -2.56 1.34
C ILE A 78 3.74 -3.14 -0.08
N LEU A 79 4.64 -2.63 -0.91
CA LEU A 79 5.04 -3.23 -2.18
C LEU A 79 6.42 -3.88 -2.04
N ILE A 80 6.57 -5.13 -2.48
CA ILE A 80 7.85 -5.84 -2.52
C ILE A 80 8.13 -6.24 -3.96
N SER A 81 9.19 -5.68 -4.55
CA SER A 81 9.65 -6.02 -5.89
C SER A 81 10.82 -7.00 -5.85
N GLY A 82 10.68 -8.10 -6.58
CA GLY A 82 11.61 -9.23 -6.67
C GLY A 82 11.21 -10.35 -5.71
N MET A 83 10.82 -11.51 -6.25
CA MET A 83 10.35 -12.68 -5.52
C MET A 83 11.35 -13.85 -5.57
N HIS A 84 12.64 -13.54 -5.50
CA HIS A 84 13.68 -14.52 -5.17
C HIS A 84 13.67 -14.85 -3.66
N GLY A 85 14.60 -15.70 -3.20
CA GLY A 85 14.69 -16.11 -1.79
C GLY A 85 14.75 -14.97 -0.77
N LEU A 86 15.38 -13.84 -1.10
CA LEU A 86 15.38 -12.66 -0.22
C LEU A 86 13.98 -12.03 -0.13
N GLY A 87 13.33 -11.83 -1.28
CA GLY A 87 12.01 -11.20 -1.35
C GLY A 87 10.93 -11.97 -0.60
N VAL A 88 10.91 -13.29 -0.71
CA VAL A 88 9.96 -14.13 0.05
C VAL A 88 10.20 -14.07 1.54
N GLU A 89 11.46 -14.01 1.98
CA GLU A 89 11.80 -14.04 3.40
C GLU A 89 11.33 -12.73 4.05
N ILE A 90 11.51 -11.61 3.34
CA ILE A 90 10.94 -10.32 3.73
C ILE A 90 9.41 -10.39 3.75
N ALA A 91 8.78 -10.89 2.68
CA ALA A 91 7.32 -10.99 2.59
C ALA A 91 6.72 -11.84 3.71
N LYS A 92 7.27 -13.04 3.95
CA LYS A 92 6.85 -13.95 5.03
C LYS A 92 6.88 -13.23 6.38
N ASN A 93 7.98 -12.55 6.70
CA ASN A 93 8.13 -11.90 7.99
C ASN A 93 7.16 -10.71 8.15
N LEU A 94 6.89 -9.95 7.10
CA LEU A 94 5.89 -8.87 7.12
C LEU A 94 4.46 -9.41 7.30
N ILE A 95 4.11 -10.48 6.62
CA ILE A 95 2.78 -11.10 6.72
C ILE A 95 2.55 -11.69 8.12
N LEU A 96 3.55 -12.38 8.69
CA LEU A 96 3.49 -12.91 10.05
C LEU A 96 3.48 -11.81 11.12
N SER A 97 3.98 -10.61 10.79
CA SER A 97 3.91 -9.45 11.68
C SER A 97 2.54 -8.74 11.63
N GLY A 98 1.70 -9.04 10.64
CA GLY A 98 0.33 -8.55 10.57
C GLY A 98 0.19 -7.14 9.98
N VAL A 99 0.88 -6.87 8.87
CA VAL A 99 0.69 -5.62 8.11
C VAL A 99 -0.70 -5.55 7.45
N LYS A 100 -1.11 -4.38 6.97
CA LYS A 100 -2.43 -4.21 6.33
C LYS A 100 -2.52 -4.99 5.02
N SER A 101 -1.58 -4.74 4.12
CA SER A 101 -1.55 -5.36 2.80
C SER A 101 -0.12 -5.48 2.29
N VAL A 102 0.09 -6.52 1.47
CA VAL A 102 1.34 -6.73 0.75
C VAL A 102 1.03 -7.01 -0.71
N ILE A 103 1.67 -6.25 -1.57
CA ILE A 103 1.70 -6.44 -3.02
C ILE A 103 3.05 -7.05 -3.35
N VAL A 104 3.06 -8.28 -3.89
CA VAL A 104 4.29 -8.89 -4.39
C VAL A 104 4.41 -8.64 -5.89
N HIS A 105 5.59 -8.22 -6.33
CA HIS A 105 5.86 -7.85 -7.71
C HIS A 105 7.08 -8.60 -8.24
N ASP A 106 6.96 -9.25 -9.39
CA ASP A 106 8.06 -9.82 -10.14
C ASP A 106 7.62 -10.06 -11.59
N CYS A 107 8.39 -9.56 -12.56
CA CYS A 107 8.12 -9.75 -13.99
C CYS A 107 8.65 -11.08 -14.51
N ASN A 108 9.51 -11.77 -13.75
CA ASN A 108 10.20 -12.97 -14.20
C ASN A 108 9.44 -14.24 -13.82
N ASN A 109 9.72 -15.29 -14.60
CA ASN A 109 9.22 -16.64 -14.33
C ASN A 109 10.18 -17.41 -13.42
N VAL A 110 9.64 -18.40 -12.73
CA VAL A 110 10.39 -19.32 -11.88
C VAL A 110 11.43 -20.04 -12.74
N ASP A 111 12.68 -19.98 -12.30
CA ASP A 111 13.84 -20.63 -12.90
C ASP A 111 14.46 -21.60 -11.87
N TYR A 112 15.18 -22.62 -12.35
CA TYR A 112 15.76 -23.67 -11.51
C TYR A 112 16.66 -23.12 -10.40
N LYS A 113 17.40 -22.03 -10.69
CA LYS A 113 18.27 -21.36 -9.71
C LYS A 113 17.50 -20.80 -8.51
N ASP A 114 16.22 -20.46 -8.67
CA ASP A 114 15.42 -19.84 -7.62
C ASP A 114 15.13 -20.82 -6.49
N LEU A 115 14.95 -22.10 -6.82
CA LEU A 115 14.66 -23.20 -5.86
C LEU A 115 15.74 -23.38 -4.79
N SER A 116 16.95 -22.82 -5.01
CA SER A 116 18.04 -22.86 -4.03
C SER A 116 17.75 -22.08 -2.74
N SER A 117 16.92 -21.04 -2.82
CA SER A 117 16.62 -20.15 -1.68
C SER A 117 15.14 -19.80 -1.56
N GLN A 118 14.36 -19.98 -2.63
CA GLN A 118 12.94 -19.72 -2.67
C GLN A 118 12.14 -20.97 -2.30
N TYR A 119 11.90 -21.14 -0.99
CA TYR A 119 11.34 -22.37 -0.41
C TYR A 119 9.86 -22.63 -0.72
N TYR A 120 9.16 -21.69 -1.36
CA TYR A 120 7.78 -21.90 -1.84
C TYR A 120 7.69 -22.48 -3.25
N PHE A 121 8.76 -22.42 -4.04
CA PHE A 121 8.74 -22.95 -5.40
C PHE A 121 9.11 -24.42 -5.42
N SER A 122 8.49 -25.12 -6.35
CA SER A 122 8.73 -26.52 -6.68
C SER A 122 9.11 -26.65 -8.16
N GLU A 123 9.61 -27.82 -8.58
CA GLU A 123 9.96 -28.05 -9.98
C GLU A 123 8.75 -27.91 -10.93
N SER A 124 7.53 -28.13 -10.45
CA SER A 124 6.31 -27.91 -11.23
C SER A 124 5.97 -26.44 -11.47
N ASP A 125 6.58 -25.53 -10.72
CA ASP A 125 6.32 -24.09 -10.83
C ASP A 125 7.22 -23.43 -11.88
N ILE A 126 8.25 -24.14 -12.38
CA ILE A 126 9.19 -23.63 -13.37
C ILE A 126 8.45 -23.16 -14.63
N GLY A 127 8.73 -21.93 -15.04
CA GLY A 127 8.08 -21.27 -16.19
C GLY A 127 6.81 -20.49 -15.85
N GLN A 128 6.26 -20.61 -14.63
CA GLN A 128 5.17 -19.77 -14.14
C GLN A 128 5.71 -18.45 -13.55
N ASN A 129 4.87 -17.41 -13.43
CA ASN A 129 5.32 -16.14 -12.87
C ASN A 129 5.63 -16.28 -11.36
N ARG A 130 6.75 -15.72 -10.92
CA ARG A 130 7.22 -15.85 -9.53
C ARG A 130 6.29 -15.18 -8.52
N ALA A 131 5.79 -13.99 -8.83
CA ALA A 131 4.94 -13.24 -7.91
C ALA A 131 3.57 -13.89 -7.76
N GLU A 132 3.02 -14.44 -8.85
CA GLU A 132 1.78 -15.22 -8.84
C GLU A 132 1.90 -16.45 -7.93
N VAL A 133 2.89 -17.31 -8.18
CA VAL A 133 3.12 -18.54 -7.39
C VAL A 133 3.41 -18.19 -5.93
N ALA A 134 4.25 -17.19 -5.67
CA ALA A 134 4.58 -16.77 -4.31
C ALA A 134 3.36 -16.24 -3.56
N LYS A 135 2.48 -15.46 -4.22
CA LYS A 135 1.28 -14.90 -3.60
C LYS A 135 0.35 -15.99 -3.07
N GLU A 136 0.16 -17.07 -3.82
CA GLU A 136 -0.72 -18.17 -3.40
C GLU A 136 -0.24 -18.76 -2.06
N LYS A 137 1.04 -19.13 -1.98
CA LYS A 137 1.63 -19.74 -0.78
C LYS A 137 1.73 -18.77 0.40
N LEU A 138 2.09 -17.51 0.14
CA LEU A 138 2.20 -16.48 1.17
C LEU A 138 0.84 -16.13 1.78
N SER A 139 -0.24 -16.21 1.00
CA SER A 139 -1.59 -15.90 1.49
C SER A 139 -2.10 -16.87 2.56
N GLU A 140 -1.54 -18.08 2.63
CA GLU A 140 -1.88 -19.08 3.65
C GLU A 140 -1.35 -18.73 5.06
N LEU A 141 -0.38 -17.81 5.15
CA LEU A 141 0.29 -17.50 6.41
C LEU A 141 -0.57 -16.69 7.38
N ASN A 142 -1.34 -15.74 6.87
CA ASN A 142 -2.15 -14.84 7.71
C ASN A 142 -3.34 -14.26 6.92
N ASN A 143 -4.54 -14.77 7.19
CA ASN A 143 -5.77 -14.31 6.54
C ASN A 143 -6.14 -12.85 6.86
N ASN A 144 -5.49 -12.23 7.85
CA ASN A 144 -5.70 -10.82 8.19
C ASN A 144 -4.95 -9.85 7.27
N VAL A 145 -4.02 -10.35 6.45
CA VAL A 145 -3.20 -9.53 5.54
C VAL A 145 -3.75 -9.64 4.13
N ASN A 146 -4.06 -8.51 3.50
CA ASN A 146 -4.52 -8.52 2.11
C ASN A 146 -3.34 -8.72 1.15
N MET A 147 -3.36 -9.81 0.38
CA MET A 147 -2.29 -10.19 -0.54
C MET A 147 -2.73 -10.05 -1.99
N THR A 148 -1.97 -9.29 -2.78
CA THR A 148 -2.12 -9.21 -4.24
C THR A 148 -0.77 -9.40 -4.93
N TYR A 149 -0.78 -9.65 -6.24
CA TYR A 149 0.43 -9.73 -7.05
C TYR A 149 0.34 -8.82 -8.27
N SER A 150 1.50 -8.44 -8.81
CA SER A 150 1.61 -7.80 -10.12
C SER A 150 2.82 -8.31 -10.88
N SER A 151 2.66 -8.44 -12.20
CA SER A 151 3.72 -8.75 -13.16
C SER A 151 3.97 -7.61 -14.16
N SER A 152 3.24 -6.49 -14.03
CA SER A 152 3.42 -5.30 -14.88
C SER A 152 4.70 -4.55 -14.51
N ASP A 153 5.32 -3.89 -15.48
CA ASP A 153 6.47 -3.04 -15.23
C ASP A 153 6.19 -1.97 -14.16
N ILE A 154 7.22 -1.63 -13.38
CA ILE A 154 7.15 -0.56 -12.40
C ILE A 154 7.42 0.78 -13.09
N ASP A 155 6.34 1.46 -13.44
CA ASP A 155 6.35 2.85 -13.89
C ASP A 155 5.67 3.77 -12.85
N GLU A 156 5.66 5.07 -13.13
CA GLU A 156 5.03 6.05 -12.23
C GLU A 156 3.52 5.81 -12.10
N ASP A 157 2.86 5.38 -13.17
CA ASP A 157 1.43 5.07 -13.19
C ASP A 157 1.11 3.88 -12.29
N PHE A 158 1.94 2.84 -12.31
CA PHE A 158 1.86 1.69 -11.44
C PHE A 158 1.96 2.10 -9.97
N LEU A 159 2.94 2.95 -9.63
CA LEU A 159 3.15 3.41 -8.26
C LEU A 159 2.01 4.34 -7.78
N GLN A 160 1.52 5.23 -8.65
CA GLN A 160 0.37 6.08 -8.37
C GLN A 160 -0.91 5.27 -8.17
N LYS A 161 -1.09 4.19 -8.93
CA LYS A 161 -2.26 3.30 -8.84
C LYS A 161 -2.30 2.53 -7.52
N HIS A 162 -1.16 1.98 -7.07
CA HIS A 162 -1.12 1.07 -5.92
C HIS A 162 -0.97 1.77 -4.57
N LYS A 163 -0.64 3.07 -4.53
CA LYS A 163 -0.62 3.94 -3.33
C LYS A 163 -0.11 3.24 -2.06
N VAL A 164 1.15 2.84 -2.07
CA VAL A 164 1.80 2.15 -0.95
C VAL A 164 2.50 3.11 0.00
N ASN A 165 2.63 2.73 1.28
CA ASN A 165 3.39 3.48 2.28
C ASN A 165 4.87 3.10 2.28
N VAL A 166 5.16 1.84 1.92
CA VAL A 166 6.52 1.28 1.93
C VAL A 166 6.76 0.54 0.63
N PHE A 167 7.91 0.79 0.01
CA PHE A 167 8.41 0.05 -1.13
C PHE A 167 9.73 -0.63 -0.76
N VAL A 168 9.72 -1.96 -0.75
CA VAL A 168 10.91 -2.81 -0.71
C VAL A 168 11.33 -3.21 -2.13
N LEU A 169 12.56 -2.87 -2.51
CA LEU A 169 13.18 -3.32 -3.75
C LEU A 169 14.26 -4.35 -3.44
N THR A 170 14.21 -5.48 -4.15
CA THR A 170 15.24 -6.51 -4.14
C THR A 170 15.76 -6.77 -5.56
N ASP A 171 17.04 -7.10 -5.65
CA ASP A 171 17.75 -7.42 -6.90
C ASP A 171 17.64 -6.38 -8.03
N GLY A 172 17.28 -5.13 -7.73
CA GLY A 172 17.26 -4.03 -8.70
C GLY A 172 18.68 -3.60 -9.11
N ASP A 173 18.89 -3.20 -10.36
CA ASP A 173 20.12 -2.53 -10.75
C ASP A 173 20.20 -1.10 -10.17
N ILE A 174 21.39 -0.52 -10.16
CA ILE A 174 21.63 0.79 -9.54
C ILE A 174 20.79 1.91 -10.16
N ASN A 175 20.51 1.87 -11.47
CA ASN A 175 19.73 2.93 -12.12
C ASN A 175 18.26 2.83 -11.69
N ASN A 176 17.72 1.61 -11.64
CA ASN A 176 16.37 1.37 -11.13
C ASN A 176 16.25 1.71 -9.64
N GLN A 177 17.25 1.38 -8.82
CA GLN A 177 17.28 1.74 -7.40
C GLN A 177 17.22 3.26 -7.19
N VAL A 178 18.02 4.03 -7.95
CA VAL A 178 18.01 5.50 -7.87
C VAL A 178 16.67 6.06 -8.35
N LYS A 179 16.20 5.64 -9.53
CA LYS A 179 14.93 6.11 -10.09
C LYS A 179 13.75 5.88 -9.14
N ILE A 180 13.64 4.66 -8.59
CA ILE A 180 12.57 4.30 -7.67
C ILE A 180 12.75 5.02 -6.33
N GLY A 181 13.99 5.15 -5.85
CA GLY A 181 14.32 5.86 -4.61
C GLY A 181 13.93 7.33 -4.67
N ASP A 182 14.26 8.02 -5.76
CA ASP A 182 13.91 9.43 -5.99
C ASP A 182 12.39 9.61 -6.02
N TYR A 183 11.69 8.77 -6.80
CA TYR A 183 10.23 8.78 -6.85
C TYR A 183 9.60 8.57 -5.45
N CYS A 184 10.10 7.58 -4.69
CA CYS A 184 9.60 7.31 -3.35
C CYS A 184 9.83 8.50 -2.41
N HIS A 185 10.99 9.14 -2.50
CA HIS A 185 11.33 10.31 -1.68
C HIS A 185 10.40 11.49 -1.97
N GLU A 186 10.15 11.79 -3.25
CA GLU A 186 9.27 12.87 -3.68
C GLU A 186 7.81 12.67 -3.24
N HIS A 187 7.35 11.42 -3.17
CA HIS A 187 5.96 11.06 -2.84
C HIS A 187 5.77 10.65 -1.37
N GLY A 188 6.81 10.74 -0.54
CA GLY A 188 6.74 10.39 0.88
C GLY A 188 6.60 8.89 1.18
N ILE A 189 6.94 8.03 0.22
CA ILE A 189 6.95 6.57 0.35
C ILE A 189 8.26 6.15 1.03
N LYS A 190 8.18 5.28 2.03
CA LYS A 190 9.38 4.74 2.68
C LYS A 190 10.04 3.72 1.75
N PHE A 191 11.29 3.95 1.39
CA PHE A 191 12.03 3.08 0.49
C PHE A 191 13.05 2.24 1.24
N VAL A 192 13.06 0.93 0.96
CA VAL A 192 14.04 -0.04 1.47
C VAL A 192 14.61 -0.79 0.27
N ASN A 193 15.93 -0.83 0.15
CA ASN A 193 16.62 -1.62 -0.86
C ASN A 193 17.47 -2.69 -0.15
N ALA A 194 17.33 -3.94 -0.56
CA ALA A 194 18.10 -5.05 0.00
C ALA A 194 18.52 -6.01 -1.12
N ASN A 195 19.79 -6.41 -1.12
CA ASN A 195 20.35 -7.30 -2.13
C ASN A 195 21.22 -8.35 -1.45
N THR A 196 21.27 -9.56 -2.00
CA THR A 196 22.23 -10.58 -1.55
C THR A 196 23.01 -11.11 -2.75
N LYS A 197 24.31 -11.29 -2.57
CA LYS A 197 25.25 -11.79 -3.59
C LYS A 197 26.16 -12.83 -2.95
N GLY A 198 25.68 -14.07 -2.90
CA GLY A 198 26.40 -15.17 -2.26
C GLY A 198 26.56 -14.93 -0.75
N LEU A 199 27.80 -14.69 -0.30
CA LEU A 199 28.12 -14.44 1.11
C LEU A 199 27.97 -12.97 1.54
N PHE A 200 27.65 -12.07 0.62
CA PHE A 200 27.54 -10.63 0.86
C PHE A 200 26.08 -10.16 0.77
N GLY A 201 25.76 -9.08 1.49
CA GLY A 201 24.48 -8.38 1.47
C GLY A 201 24.63 -6.92 1.84
#